data_AF-A0A0N1NBZ3-F1
#
_entry.id   AF-A0A0N1NBZ3-F1
#
_cell.length_a   1.000
_cell.length_b   1.000
_cell.length_c   1.000
_cell.angle_alpha   90.00
_cell.angle_beta   90.00
_cell.angle_gamma   90.00
#
_symmetry.space_group_name_H-M   'P 1'
#
loop_
_entity.id
_entity.type
_entity.pdbx_description
1 polymer ?
#
loop_
_entity_poly.entity_id
_entity_poly.type
_entity_poly.pdbx_seq_one_letter_code
_entity_poly.pdbx_strand_id
1 'polypeptide(L)'
;MSIIIKFFLAPDRDAAAAVVEGGPDGVFESLTYGNFDAEEALIEWESIFTGRSFEELVAADEPEVVADPGDGEGPVILAASRVLQDALAAADEHRLVEVSQLWVQERAADGEVFDLETATEVLSGLADLARAIGEQEEGLYCWMA
;
A
#
# COMPACT_ATOMS: atom_id res chain seq x y z
N MET A 1 -18.60 0.98 5.70
CA MET A 1 -18.51 -0.13 4.72
C MET A 1 -17.24 -0.89 5.09
N SER A 2 -17.23 -2.21 5.09
CA SER A 2 -16.01 -2.96 5.43
C SER A 2 -15.19 -3.12 4.16
N ILE A 3 -14.05 -2.44 4.12
CA ILE A 3 -13.08 -2.49 3.01
C ILE A 3 -12.13 -3.66 3.29
N ILE A 4 -11.93 -4.51 2.29
CA ILE A 4 -10.93 -5.58 2.30
C ILE A 4 -9.73 -5.10 1.49
N ILE A 5 -8.55 -5.15 2.09
CA ILE A 5 -7.30 -4.68 1.49
C ILE A 5 -6.36 -5.86 1.40
N LYS A 6 -5.72 -6.04 0.25
CA LYS A 6 -4.74 -7.09 0.03
C LYS A 6 -3.49 -6.58 -0.65
N PHE A 7 -2.35 -6.73 0.00
CA PHE A 7 -1.05 -6.42 -0.59
C PHE A 7 -0.38 -7.68 -1.09
N PHE A 8 0.13 -7.63 -2.31
CA PHE A 8 0.70 -8.79 -2.99
C PHE A 8 1.82 -8.37 -3.95
N LEU A 9 2.68 -9.33 -4.27
CA LEU A 9 3.69 -9.16 -5.32
C LEU A 9 3.18 -9.76 -6.63
N ALA A 10 3.41 -9.06 -7.73
CA ALA A 10 3.15 -9.56 -9.07
C ALA A 10 4.34 -9.24 -9.99
N PRO A 11 4.59 -10.06 -11.03
CA PRO A 11 5.73 -9.88 -11.92
C PRO A 11 5.65 -8.59 -12.75
N ASP A 12 4.43 -8.13 -13.06
CA ASP A 12 4.19 -6.95 -13.87
C ASP A 12 2.77 -6.42 -13.67
N ARG A 13 2.51 -5.25 -14.28
CA ARG A 13 1.23 -4.54 -14.22
C ARG A 13 0.07 -5.36 -14.78
N ASP A 14 0.28 -6.07 -15.90
CA ASP A 14 -0.76 -6.86 -16.55
C ASP A 14 -1.18 -8.04 -15.67
N ALA A 15 -0.22 -8.69 -15.01
CA ALA A 15 -0.47 -9.77 -14.07
C ALA A 15 -1.25 -9.31 -12.83
N ALA A 16 -0.96 -8.11 -12.32
CA ALA A 16 -1.72 -7.50 -11.23
C ALA A 16 -3.14 -7.09 -11.66
N ALA A 17 -3.29 -6.50 -12.84
CA ALA A 17 -4.59 -6.11 -13.38
C ALA A 17 -5.52 -7.31 -13.60
N ALA A 18 -4.97 -8.47 -13.97
CA ALA A 18 -5.74 -9.68 -14.25
C ALA A 18 -6.54 -10.23 -13.05
N VAL A 19 -6.19 -9.83 -11.82
CA VAL A 19 -6.87 -10.29 -10.60
C VAL A 19 -7.87 -9.27 -10.02
N VAL A 20 -8.12 -8.14 -10.69
CA VAL A 20 -8.97 -7.05 -10.14
C VAL A 20 -10.37 -7.52 -9.74
N GLU A 21 -11.05 -8.36 -10.52
CA GLU A 21 -12.42 -8.78 -10.21
C GLU A 21 -12.52 -9.74 -9.00
N GLY A 22 -11.50 -10.58 -8.79
CA GLY A 22 -11.53 -11.68 -7.81
C GLY A 22 -10.59 -11.53 -6.62
N GLY A 23 -9.67 -10.56 -6.69
CA GLY A 23 -8.55 -10.44 -5.77
C GLY A 23 -7.43 -11.47 -6.03
N PRO A 24 -6.28 -11.31 -5.36
CA PRO A 24 -5.08 -12.12 -5.61
C PRO A 24 -5.12 -13.56 -5.09
N ASP A 25 -6.15 -13.97 -4.34
CA ASP A 25 -6.19 -15.28 -3.67
C ASP A 25 -6.03 -16.45 -4.65
N GLY A 26 -5.12 -17.38 -4.32
CA GLY A 26 -4.86 -18.56 -5.14
C GLY A 26 -4.06 -18.29 -6.41
N VAL A 27 -3.72 -17.02 -6.68
CA VAL A 27 -2.83 -16.60 -7.78
C VAL A 27 -1.51 -16.07 -7.21
N PHE A 28 -1.59 -15.15 -6.24
CA PHE A 28 -0.45 -14.56 -5.55
C PHE A 28 -0.55 -14.77 -4.04
N GLU A 29 0.59 -14.85 -3.36
CA GLU A 29 0.61 -14.73 -1.91
C GLU A 29 0.32 -13.27 -1.53
N SER A 30 -0.57 -13.07 -0.55
CA SER A 30 -1.02 -11.74 -0.18
C SER A 30 -1.21 -11.58 1.33
N LEU A 31 -0.87 -10.41 1.84
CA LEU A 31 -1.23 -9.97 3.18
C LEU A 31 -2.63 -9.36 3.13
N THR A 32 -3.50 -9.70 4.08
CA THR A 32 -4.88 -9.21 4.13
C THR A 32 -5.10 -8.30 5.33
N TYR A 33 -5.62 -7.11 5.07
CA TYR A 33 -5.97 -6.10 6.06
C TYR A 33 -7.36 -5.51 5.76
N GLY A 34 -7.75 -4.49 6.51
CA GLY A 34 -8.96 -3.72 6.28
C GLY A 34 -9.08 -2.55 7.24
N ASN A 35 -10.20 -1.83 7.14
CA ASN A 35 -10.57 -0.69 7.99
C ASN A 35 -9.75 0.61 7.78
N PHE A 36 -9.11 0.77 6.62
CA PHE A 36 -8.53 2.05 6.20
C PHE A 36 -8.66 2.19 4.68
N ASP A 37 -8.49 3.40 4.16
CA ASP A 37 -8.39 3.63 2.73
C ASP A 37 -6.94 3.37 2.28
N ALA A 38 -6.74 2.36 1.43
CA ALA A 38 -5.40 1.97 1.00
C ALA A 38 -4.78 2.93 -0.02
N GLU A 39 -5.59 3.67 -0.79
CA GLU A 39 -5.06 4.68 -1.71
C GLU A 39 -4.47 5.83 -0.89
N GLU A 40 -5.26 6.37 0.04
CA GLU A 40 -4.83 7.41 0.95
C GLU A 40 -3.62 6.97 1.78
N ALA A 41 -3.65 5.75 2.32
CA ALA A 41 -2.55 5.24 3.13
C ALA A 41 -1.23 5.10 2.34
N LEU A 42 -1.28 4.65 1.08
CA LEU A 42 -0.08 4.57 0.22
C LEU A 42 0.55 5.95 0.01
N ILE A 43 -0.28 6.99 -0.19
CA ILE A 43 0.18 8.37 -0.33
C ILE A 43 0.78 8.88 0.98
N GLU A 44 0.09 8.67 2.10
CA GLU A 44 0.54 9.08 3.44
C GLU A 44 1.88 8.41 3.80
N TRP A 45 2.04 7.11 3.55
CA TRP A 45 3.28 6.39 3.83
C TRP A 45 4.43 6.92 2.98
N GLU A 46 4.24 7.11 1.68
CA GLU A 46 5.29 7.67 0.83
C GLU A 46 5.65 9.11 1.23
N SER A 47 4.66 9.92 1.57
CA SER A 47 4.85 11.27 2.13
C SER A 47 5.73 11.24 3.38
N ILE A 48 5.42 10.35 4.34
CA ILE A 48 6.20 10.21 5.58
C ILE A 48 7.61 9.68 5.32
N PHE A 49 7.77 8.75 4.37
CA PHE A 49 9.08 8.19 4.02
C PHE A 49 9.99 9.19 3.31
N THR A 50 9.43 9.99 2.40
CA THR A 50 10.19 10.82 1.46
C THR A 50 10.21 12.30 1.82
N GLY A 51 9.25 12.75 2.64
CA GLY A 51 9.01 14.16 2.93
C GLY A 51 8.32 14.94 1.80
N ARG A 52 7.88 14.26 0.72
CA ARG A 52 7.01 14.87 -0.31
C ARG A 52 5.63 15.12 0.25
N SER A 53 4.97 16.19 -0.18
CA SER A 53 3.59 16.45 0.24
C SER A 53 2.59 15.51 -0.43
N PHE A 54 1.44 15.30 0.21
CA PHE A 54 0.32 14.54 -0.33
C PHE A 54 -0.10 15.06 -1.73
N GLU A 55 -0.20 16.39 -1.88
CA GLU A 55 -0.58 17.04 -3.14
C GLU A 55 0.45 16.79 -4.26
N GLU A 56 1.76 16.73 -3.93
CA GLU A 56 2.81 16.42 -4.89
C GLU A 56 2.79 14.97 -5.38
N LEU A 57 2.34 14.03 -4.54
CA LEU A 57 2.20 12.62 -4.89
C LEU A 57 0.96 12.38 -5.76
N VAL A 58 -0.18 12.96 -5.38
CA VAL A 58 -1.40 12.94 -6.19
C VAL A 58 -1.16 13.56 -7.57
N ALA A 59 -0.46 14.70 -7.63
CA ALA A 59 -0.12 15.33 -8.91
C ALA A 59 0.84 14.51 -9.77
N ALA A 60 1.57 13.57 -9.17
CA ALA A 60 2.46 12.63 -9.84
C ALA A 60 1.79 11.30 -10.23
N ASP A 61 0.49 11.12 -9.92
CA ASP A 61 -0.24 9.87 -10.11
C ASP A 61 0.34 8.71 -9.28
N GLU A 62 0.73 9.02 -8.02
CA GLU A 62 1.31 8.06 -7.08
C GLU A 62 0.40 7.92 -5.84
N PRO A 63 -0.12 6.71 -5.52
CA PRO A 63 0.09 5.44 -6.23
C PRO A 63 -0.61 5.39 -7.60
N GLU A 64 -0.05 4.59 -8.52
CA GLU A 64 -0.64 4.40 -9.86
C GLU A 64 -1.90 3.54 -9.76
N VAL A 65 -3.00 3.97 -10.40
CA VAL A 65 -4.18 3.12 -10.58
C VAL A 65 -3.95 2.16 -11.75
N VAL A 66 -3.76 0.89 -11.42
CA VAL A 66 -3.46 -0.18 -12.39
C VAL A 66 -4.73 -0.69 -13.05
N ALA A 67 -5.80 -0.90 -12.28
CA ALA A 67 -7.08 -1.36 -12.76
C ALA A 67 -8.21 -0.86 -11.87
N ASP A 68 -9.18 -0.18 -12.46
CA ASP A 68 -10.44 0.24 -11.83
C ASP A 68 -11.57 0.04 -12.86
N PRO A 69 -12.20 -1.14 -12.91
CA PRO A 69 -13.30 -1.42 -13.83
C PRO A 69 -14.61 -0.75 -13.43
N GLY A 70 -14.70 -0.21 -12.21
CA GLY A 70 -15.92 0.35 -11.63
C GLY A 70 -15.97 1.87 -11.62
N ASP A 71 -14.93 2.54 -12.12
CA ASP A 71 -14.72 3.99 -11.98
C ASP A 71 -14.93 4.46 -10.52
N GLY A 72 -14.31 3.76 -9.57
CA GLY A 72 -14.44 4.01 -8.12
C GLY A 72 -15.63 3.30 -7.45
N GLU A 73 -16.45 2.57 -8.20
CA GLU A 73 -17.53 1.73 -7.68
C GLU A 73 -17.18 0.24 -7.83
N GLY A 74 -16.22 -0.25 -7.02
CA GLY A 74 -15.86 -1.67 -7.02
C GLY A 74 -14.41 -1.93 -6.63
N PRO A 75 -13.87 -3.11 -7.01
CA PRO A 75 -12.51 -3.45 -6.70
C PRO A 75 -11.51 -2.62 -7.52
N VAL A 76 -10.43 -2.18 -6.89
CA VAL A 76 -9.34 -1.42 -7.51
C VAL A 76 -7.99 -2.11 -7.27
N ILE A 77 -7.08 -2.00 -8.24
CA ILE A 77 -5.66 -2.34 -8.08
C ILE A 77 -4.82 -1.06 -8.14
N LEU A 78 -4.01 -0.86 -7.11
CA LEU A 78 -3.04 0.23 -7.02
C LEU A 78 -1.61 -0.34 -7.07
N ALA A 79 -0.69 0.38 -7.69
CA ALA A 79 0.75 0.08 -7.64
C ALA A 79 1.45 1.04 -6.68
N ALA A 80 2.16 0.49 -5.69
CA ALA A 80 3.07 1.29 -4.87
C ALA A 80 4.22 1.80 -5.76
N SER A 81 4.63 3.06 -5.59
CA SER A 81 5.75 3.61 -6.35
C SER A 81 7.05 2.83 -6.04
N ARG A 82 8.02 2.90 -6.96
CA ARG A 82 9.35 2.34 -6.71
C ARG A 82 10.03 3.00 -5.51
N VAL A 83 9.78 4.30 -5.30
CA VAL A 83 10.35 5.05 -4.17
C VAL A 83 9.82 4.52 -2.84
N LEU A 84 8.51 4.26 -2.75
CA LEU A 84 7.92 3.68 -1.55
C LEU A 84 8.40 2.24 -1.32
N GLN A 85 8.49 1.42 -2.38
CA GLN A 85 9.03 0.06 -2.29
C GLN A 85 10.46 0.05 -1.76
N ASP A 86 11.34 0.88 -2.31
CA ASP A 86 12.73 1.01 -1.88
C ASP A 86 12.83 1.49 -0.42
N ALA A 87 12.00 2.47 -0.03
CA ALA A 87 11.97 2.99 1.33
C ALA A 87 11.51 1.93 2.35
N LEU A 88 10.48 1.14 2.02
CA LEU A 88 10.00 0.03 2.83
C LEU A 88 11.07 -1.07 2.97
N ALA A 89 11.72 -1.44 1.87
CA ALA A 89 12.76 -2.46 1.88
C ALA A 89 13.98 -2.06 2.73
N ALA A 90 14.35 -0.77 2.66
CA ALA A 90 15.50 -0.22 3.37
C ALA A 90 15.22 0.14 4.84
N ALA A 91 13.96 0.32 5.24
CA ALA A 91 13.59 0.70 6.60
C ALA A 91 13.95 -0.42 7.60
N ASP A 92 14.64 -0.05 8.67
CA ASP A 92 14.80 -0.90 9.85
C ASP A 92 13.58 -0.82 10.78
N GLU A 93 13.54 -1.68 11.80
CA GLU A 93 12.42 -1.77 12.76
C GLU A 93 12.14 -0.42 13.46
N HIS A 94 13.17 0.37 13.77
CA HIS A 94 12.98 1.67 14.42
C HIS A 94 12.33 2.67 13.46
N ARG A 95 12.77 2.69 12.19
CA ARG A 95 12.15 3.54 11.17
C ARG A 95 10.70 3.13 10.89
N LEU A 96 10.40 1.82 10.85
CA LEU A 96 9.03 1.34 10.66
C LEU A 96 8.11 1.81 11.81
N VAL A 97 8.53 1.67 13.07
CA VAL A 97 7.77 2.17 14.22
C VAL A 97 7.57 3.68 14.17
N GLU A 98 8.60 4.44 13.79
CA GLU A 98 8.48 5.90 13.64
C GLU A 98 7.44 6.29 12.58
N VAL A 99 7.48 5.64 11.42
CA VAL A 99 6.51 5.87 10.33
C VAL A 99 5.10 5.48 10.78
N SER A 100 4.93 4.36 11.48
CA SER A 100 3.64 3.95 12.05
C SER A 100 3.10 4.98 13.04
N GLN A 101 3.95 5.57 13.88
CA GLN A 101 3.54 6.62 14.83
C GLN A 101 3.08 7.89 14.14
N LEU A 102 3.76 8.29 13.06
CA LEU A 102 3.40 9.46 12.27
C LEU A 102 2.08 9.21 11.54
N TRP A 103 1.93 8.04 10.92
CA TRP A 103 0.71 7.66 10.22
C TRP A 103 -0.50 7.66 11.16
N VAL A 104 -0.40 7.04 12.35
CA VAL A 104 -1.47 7.07 13.35
C VAL A 104 -1.86 8.50 13.77
N GLN A 105 -0.88 9.41 13.86
CA GLN A 105 -1.16 10.81 14.18
C GLN A 105 -1.90 11.53 13.05
N GLU A 106 -1.52 11.29 11.80
CA GLU A 106 -2.20 11.82 10.61
C GLU A 106 -3.66 11.32 10.58
N ARG A 107 -3.90 10.01 10.73
CA ARG A 107 -5.27 9.44 10.80
C ARG A 107 -6.09 10.04 11.95
N ALA A 108 -5.48 10.22 13.12
CA ALA A 108 -6.16 10.82 14.26
C ALA A 108 -6.54 12.29 14.02
N ALA A 109 -5.77 13.02 13.21
CA ALA A 109 -6.11 14.38 12.81
C ALA A 109 -7.33 14.44 11.90
N ASP A 110 -7.56 13.40 11.09
CA ASP A 110 -8.77 13.22 10.27
C ASP A 110 -9.96 12.63 11.05
N GLY A 111 -9.74 12.26 12.32
CA GLY A 111 -10.77 11.73 13.21
C GLY A 111 -10.88 10.20 13.21
N GLU A 112 -9.92 9.52 12.58
CA GLU A 112 -9.81 8.07 12.57
C GLU A 112 -8.89 7.56 13.68
N VAL A 113 -9.37 6.58 14.43
CA VAL A 113 -8.58 5.96 15.50
C VAL A 113 -7.97 4.68 14.97
N PHE A 114 -6.67 4.73 14.73
CA PHE A 114 -5.88 3.59 14.29
C PHE A 114 -4.90 3.17 15.40
N ASP A 115 -4.83 1.88 15.69
CA ASP A 115 -3.93 1.37 16.73
C ASP A 115 -2.48 1.28 16.22
N LEU A 116 -1.52 1.65 17.07
CA LEU A 116 -0.10 1.66 16.70
C LEU A 116 0.47 0.26 16.46
N GLU A 117 0.01 -0.76 17.20
CA GLU A 117 0.41 -2.14 16.98
C GLU A 117 -0.03 -2.60 15.59
N THR A 118 -1.30 -2.33 15.24
CA THR A 118 -1.83 -2.60 13.90
C THR A 118 -1.06 -1.85 12.81
N ALA A 119 -0.76 -0.56 13.00
CA ALA A 119 0.02 0.23 12.04
C ALA A 119 1.43 -0.32 11.82
N THR A 120 2.05 -0.78 12.90
CA THR A 120 3.38 -1.39 12.85
C THR A 120 3.34 -2.75 12.17
N GLU A 121 2.31 -3.56 12.42
CA GLU A 121 2.10 -4.84 11.75
C GLU A 121 1.93 -4.67 10.24
N VAL A 122 1.10 -3.71 9.80
CA VAL A 122 0.90 -3.39 8.38
C VAL A 122 2.23 -3.00 7.74
N LEU A 123 2.91 -1.98 8.26
CA LEU A 123 4.15 -1.48 7.66
C LEU A 123 5.29 -2.50 7.71
N SER A 124 5.36 -3.34 8.74
CA SER A 124 6.35 -4.43 8.82
C SER A 124 6.08 -5.51 7.78
N GLY A 125 4.81 -5.93 7.61
CA GLY A 125 4.43 -6.88 6.57
C GLY A 125 4.74 -6.35 5.16
N LEU A 126 4.47 -5.07 4.91
CA LEU A 126 4.82 -4.43 3.64
C LEU A 126 6.32 -4.35 3.42
N ALA A 127 7.10 -4.05 4.46
CA ALA A 127 8.55 -4.07 4.39
C ALA A 127 9.09 -5.47 4.07
N ASP A 128 8.50 -6.52 4.64
CA ASP A 128 8.88 -7.90 4.32
C ASP A 128 8.52 -8.28 2.88
N LEU A 129 7.36 -7.87 2.37
CA LEU A 129 7.02 -8.02 0.95
C LEU A 129 8.00 -7.26 0.06
N ALA A 130 8.30 -5.99 0.38
CA ALA A 130 9.21 -5.17 -0.39
C ALA A 130 10.64 -5.75 -0.41
N ARG A 131 11.11 -6.35 0.69
CA ARG A 131 12.40 -7.05 0.75
C ARG A 131 12.42 -8.36 -0.03
N ALA A 132 11.26 -8.97 -0.25
CA ALA A 132 11.12 -10.19 -1.03
C ALA A 132 11.10 -9.93 -2.55
N ILE A 133 10.94 -8.67 -2.98
CA ILE A 133 11.06 -8.27 -4.39
C ILE A 133 12.48 -8.61 -4.87
N GLY A 134 12.59 -9.53 -5.82
CA GLY A 134 13.87 -9.98 -6.36
C GLY A 134 14.48 -9.01 -7.38
N GLU A 135 15.50 -9.47 -8.10
CA GLU A 135 16.10 -8.73 -9.23
C GLU A 135 15.18 -8.64 -10.47
N GLN A 136 14.02 -9.32 -10.44
CA GLN A 136 13.01 -9.24 -11.50
C GLN A 136 12.17 -7.97 -11.33
N GLU A 137 11.48 -7.55 -12.39
CA GLU A 137 10.65 -6.34 -12.43
C GLU A 137 9.38 -6.40 -11.54
N GLU A 138 9.34 -7.33 -10.58
CA GLU A 138 8.27 -7.54 -9.61
C GLU A 138 7.93 -6.24 -8.87
N GLY A 139 6.64 -6.00 -8.66
CA GLY A 139 6.12 -4.81 -8.00
C GLY A 139 5.23 -5.16 -6.81
N LEU A 140 5.14 -4.22 -5.86
CA LEU A 140 4.17 -4.27 -4.78
C LEU A 140 2.85 -3.64 -5.25
N TYR A 141 1.78 -4.42 -5.18
CA TYR A 141 0.44 -4.02 -5.57
C TYR A 141 -0.53 -4.14 -4.39
N CYS A 142 -1.58 -3.32 -4.43
CA CYS A 142 -2.67 -3.34 -3.46
C CYS A 142 -3.99 -3.56 -4.19
N TRP A 143 -4.75 -4.58 -3.79
CA TRP A 143 -6.14 -4.77 -4.17
C TRP A 143 -7.05 -4.29 -3.04
N MET A 144 -8.09 -3.53 -3.37
CA MET A 144 -9.09 -3.04 -2.41
C MET A 144 -10.49 -3.31 -2.94
N ALA A 145 -11.44 -3.77 -2.11
CA ALA A 145 -12.86 -3.96 -2.45
C ALA A 145 -13.80 -3.84 -1.24
#